data_AF-X0SRA2-F1
#
_entry.id   AF-X0SRA2-F1
#
_cell.length_a   1.000
_cell.length_b   1.000
_cell.length_c   1.000
_cell.angle_alpha   90.00
_cell.angle_beta   90.00
_cell.angle_gamma   90.00
#
_symmetry.space_group_name_H-M   'P 1'
#
loop_
_entity.id
_entity.type
_entity.pdbx_description
1 polymer ?
#
loop_
_entity_poly.entity_id
_entity_poly.type
_entity_poly.pdbx_seq_one_letter_code
_entity_poly.pdbx_strand_id
1 'polypeptide(L)'
;MDVISLTIDSKKRISLTKLLPPGNIRSVRAYMDGHRIVLEPMMEVPVEEAWLFENRDSFKKVLTGLSQKGSIKRGSFARYAK
;
A
#
# COMPACT_ATOMS: atom_id res chain seq x y z
N MET A 1 -1.26 -18.59 13.56
CA MET A 1 -0.27 -17.49 13.62
C MET A 1 1.08 -18.13 13.40
N ASP A 2 1.73 -17.83 12.29
CA ASP A 2 3.08 -18.33 12.05
C ASP A 2 4.05 -17.49 12.87
N VAL A 3 4.65 -18.13 13.88
CA VAL A 3 5.68 -17.53 14.70
C VAL A 3 7.02 -17.92 14.09
N ILE A 4 7.81 -16.93 13.70
CA ILE A 4 9.16 -17.15 13.19
C ILE A 4 10.20 -16.59 14.15
N SER A 5 11.31 -17.31 14.30
CA SER A 5 12.48 -16.85 15.04
C SER A 5 13.49 -16.23 14.06
N LEU A 6 13.96 -15.03 14.39
CA LEU A 6 14.98 -14.31 13.62
C LEU A 6 16.22 -14.07 14.48
N THR A 7 17.39 -14.19 13.87
CA THR A 7 18.66 -13.92 14.53
C THR A 7 19.09 -12.49 14.25
N ILE A 8 19.65 -11.84 15.26
CA ILE A 8 20.23 -10.50 15.15
C ILE A 8 21.63 -10.60 14.54
N ASP A 9 21.92 -9.80 13.52
CA ASP A 9 23.24 -9.75 12.90
C ASP A 9 24.25 -8.93 13.72
N SER A 10 25.52 -8.90 13.28
CA SER A 10 26.59 -8.16 13.95
C SER A 10 26.37 -6.64 14.03
N LYS A 11 25.43 -6.10 13.23
CA LYS A 11 25.05 -4.68 13.21
C LYS A 11 23.74 -4.42 13.96
N LYS A 12 23.27 -5.38 14.76
CA LYS A 12 22.00 -5.31 15.52
C LYS A 12 20.75 -5.21 14.65
N ARG A 13 20.76 -5.79 13.44
CA ARG A 13 19.62 -5.80 12.51
C ARG A 13 18.96 -7.18 12.48
N ILE A 14 17.68 -7.22 12.12
CA ILE A 14 16.96 -8.46 11.78
C ILE A 14 16.54 -8.41 10.30
N SER A 15 16.50 -9.56 9.64
CA SER A 15 15.98 -9.65 8.27
C SER A 15 14.47 -9.80 8.28
N LEU A 16 13.77 -8.84 7.65
CA LEU A 16 12.31 -8.85 7.54
C LEU A 16 11.80 -9.60 6.29
N THR A 17 12.69 -10.17 5.46
CA THR A 17 12.32 -10.84 4.20
C THR A 17 11.28 -11.95 4.39
N LYS A 18 11.29 -12.62 5.55
CA LYS A 18 10.33 -13.68 5.89
C LYS A 18 9.05 -13.16 6.58
N LEU A 19 9.04 -11.90 7.03
CA LEU A 19 7.91 -11.28 7.75
C LEU A 19 7.06 -10.41 6.83
N LEU A 20 7.69 -9.70 5.89
CA LEU A 20 6.97 -8.76 5.03
C LEU A 20 6.15 -9.52 3.99
N PRO A 21 4.87 -9.16 3.79
CA PRO A 21 4.08 -9.73 2.72
C PRO A 21 4.64 -9.30 1.36
N PRO A 22 4.33 -10.03 0.28
CA PRO A 22 4.69 -9.59 -1.07
C PRO A 22 4.03 -8.23 -1.37
N GLY A 23 4.79 -7.30 -1.97
CA GLY A 23 4.31 -5.96 -2.30
C GLY A 23 5.42 -4.93 -2.44
N ASN A 24 5.05 -3.68 -2.73
CA ASN A 24 5.98 -2.56 -2.87
C ASN A 24 6.23 -1.85 -1.51
N ILE A 25 6.54 -2.63 -0.47
CA ILE A 25 6.91 -2.08 0.84
C ILE A 25 8.32 -1.50 0.72
N ARG A 26 8.47 -0.21 1.03
CA ARG A 26 9.74 0.52 0.88
C ARG A 26 10.31 0.98 2.21
N SER A 27 9.47 1.15 3.21
CA SER A 27 9.90 1.53 4.55
C SER A 27 9.06 0.82 5.62
N VAL A 28 9.58 0.82 6.83
CA VAL A 28 8.91 0.24 8.01
C VAL A 28 9.02 1.27 9.12
N ARG A 29 7.87 1.65 9.70
CA ARG A 29 7.83 2.44 10.92
C ARG A 29 8.03 1.50 12.10
N ALA A 30 8.92 1.86 13.03
CA ALA A 30 9.22 1.05 14.20
C ALA A 30 9.00 1.87 15.48
N TYR A 31 8.38 1.26 16.49
CA TYR A 31 8.22 1.86 17.81
C TYR A 31 8.14 0.79 18.89
N MET A 32 8.27 1.22 20.14
CA MET A 32 8.17 0.36 21.32
C MET A 32 6.75 0.43 21.90
N ASP A 33 6.16 -0.72 22.19
CA ASP A 33 4.95 -0.86 22.99
C ASP A 33 5.29 -1.72 24.22
N GLY A 34 5.68 -1.05 25.31
CA GLY A 34 6.27 -1.69 26.48
C GLY A 34 7.56 -2.44 26.12
N HIS A 35 7.54 -3.77 26.25
CA HIS A 35 8.66 -4.66 25.91
C HIS A 35 8.58 -5.24 24.49
N ARG A 36 7.63 -4.79 23.67
CA ARG A 36 7.43 -5.25 22.30
C ARG A 36 7.97 -4.22 21.32
N ILE A 37 8.67 -4.70 20.29
CA ILE A 37 8.99 -3.90 19.11
C ILE A 37 7.85 -4.11 18.12
N VAL A 38 7.15 -3.03 17.76
CA VAL A 38 6.09 -3.04 16.75
C VAL A 38 6.64 -2.49 15.45
N LEU A 39 6.40 -3.21 14.36
CA LEU A 39 6.83 -2.86 13.01
C LEU A 39 5.60 -2.68 12.12
N GLU A 40 5.45 -1.50 11.54
CA GLU A 40 4.37 -1.15 10.61
C GLU A 40 4.96 -0.97 9.20
N PRO A 41 4.71 -1.91 8.28
CA PRO A 41 5.15 -1.75 6.90
C PRO A 41 4.44 -0.59 6.20
N MET A 42 5.20 0.21 5.45
CA MET A 42 4.70 1.37 4.74
C MET A 42 4.98 1.23 3.23
N MET A 43 4.01 1.68 2.44
CA MET A 43 4.15 1.80 0.98
C MET A 43 4.42 3.25 0.60
N GLU A 44 5.17 3.45 -0.47
CA GLU A 44 5.39 4.77 -1.07
C GLU A 44 4.35 5.03 -2.16
N VAL A 45 3.93 6.29 -2.25
CA VAL A 45 3.05 6.79 -3.30
C VAL A 45 3.84 7.79 -4.14
N PRO A 46 3.85 7.68 -5.48
CA PRO A 46 4.46 8.68 -6.36
C PRO A 46 3.91 10.09 -6.08
N VAL A 47 4.74 11.11 -6.25
CA VAL A 47 4.35 12.50 -5.95
C VAL A 47 3.15 12.94 -6.79
N GLU A 48 3.08 12.50 -8.03
CA GLU A 48 2.00 12.78 -8.99
C GLU A 48 0.67 12.14 -8.59
N GLU A 49 0.69 11.15 -7.71
CA GLU A 49 -0.49 10.44 -7.20
C GLU A 49 -0.83 10.83 -5.75
N ALA A 50 0.09 11.47 -5.03
CA ALA A 50 -0.08 11.81 -3.61
C ALA A 50 -1.36 12.62 -3.35
N TRP A 51 -1.71 13.54 -4.25
CA TRP A 51 -2.93 14.36 -4.17
C TRP A 51 -4.21 13.53 -4.01
N LEU A 52 -4.25 12.33 -4.60
CA LEU A 52 -5.41 11.46 -4.54
C LEU A 52 -5.62 10.92 -3.12
N PHE A 53 -4.53 10.62 -2.41
CA PHE A 53 -4.57 10.10 -1.05
C PHE A 53 -4.80 11.21 0.00
N GLU A 54 -4.40 12.44 -0.31
CA GLU A 54 -4.70 13.62 0.51
C GLU A 54 -6.17 14.06 0.40
N ASN A 55 -6.78 13.87 -0.76
CA ASN A 55 -8.18 14.21 -1.00
C ASN A 55 -9.12 13.01 -0.78
N ARG A 56 -9.66 12.90 0.44
CA ARG A 56 -10.57 11.80 0.84
C ARG A 56 -11.80 11.65 -0.05
N ASP A 57 -12.35 12.73 -0.60
CA ASP A 57 -13.55 12.66 -1.43
C ASP A 57 -13.23 12.11 -2.83
N SER A 58 -12.13 12.57 -3.44
CA SER A 58 -11.63 12.04 -4.71
C SER A 58 -11.22 10.57 -4.56
N PHE A 59 -10.52 10.23 -3.48
CA PHE A 59 -10.14 8.85 -3.17
C PHE A 59 -11.36 7.92 -3.13
N LYS A 60 -12.41 8.30 -2.40
CA LYS A 60 -13.66 7.53 -2.31
C LYS A 60 -14.33 7.36 -3.66
N LYS A 61 -14.35 8.41 -4.51
CA LYS A 61 -14.93 8.32 -5.85
C LYS A 61 -14.16 7.35 -6.74
N VAL A 62 -12.83 7.38 -6.70
CA VAL A 62 -11.98 6.44 -7.44
C VAL A 62 -12.22 5.01 -6.96
N LEU A 63 -12.18 4.75 -5.65
CA LEU A 63 -12.48 3.43 -5.10
C LEU A 63 -13.88 2.93 -5.51
N THR A 64 -14.88 3.82 -5.46
CA THR A 64 -16.24 3.50 -5.90
C THR A 64 -16.25 3.08 -7.37
N GLY A 65 -15.60 3.86 -8.25
CA GLY A 65 -15.49 3.53 -9.67
C GLY A 65 -14.78 2.20 -9.92
N LEU A 66 -13.69 1.91 -9.19
CA LEU A 66 -12.96 0.64 -9.30
C LEU A 66 -13.79 -0.57 -8.85
N SER A 67 -14.73 -0.39 -7.91
CA SER A 67 -15.61 -1.46 -7.44
C SER A 67 -16.78 -1.75 -8.39
N GLN A 68 -17.10 -0.83 -9.30
CA GLN A 68 -18.21 -0.99 -10.23
C GLN A 68 -17.87 -1.95 -11.36
N LYS A 69 -18.86 -2.75 -11.79
CA LYS A 69 -18.71 -3.59 -12.97
C LYS A 69 -18.44 -2.71 -14.19
N GLY A 70 -17.36 -3.00 -14.91
CA GLY A 70 -16.98 -2.28 -16.12
C GLY A 70 -18.16 -2.18 -17.09
N SER A 71 -18.57 -0.96 -17.39
CA SER A 71 -19.58 -0.67 -18.41
C SER A 71 -19.07 0.45 -19.28
N ILE A 72 -19.31 0.35 -20.59
CA ILE A 72 -18.78 1.31 -21.56
C ILE A 72 -19.91 2.23 -21.99
N LYS A 73 -19.94 3.43 -21.40
CA LYS A 73 -20.83 4.52 -21.85
C LYS A 73 -19.99 5.59 -22.55
N ARG A 74 -19.79 5.42 -23.87
CA ARG A 74 -18.85 6.24 -24.67
C ARG A 74 -19.28 7.71 -24.85
N GLY A 75 -20.55 8.05 -24.62
CA GLY A 75 -21.05 9.42 -24.72
C GLY A 75 -20.67 10.10 -26.05
N SER A 76 -20.17 11.33 -25.98
CA SER A 76 -19.70 12.09 -27.15
C SER A 76 -18.49 11.46 -27.86
N PHE A 77 -17.79 10.53 -27.21
CA PHE A 77 -16.71 9.75 -27.84
C PHE A 77 -17.22 8.55 -28.66
N ALA A 78 -18.53 8.23 -28.60
CA ALA A 78 -19.11 7.16 -29.42
C ALA A 78 -18.87 7.39 -30.93
N ARG A 79 -18.86 8.64 -31.38
CA ARG A 79 -18.59 9.03 -32.78
C ARG A 79 -17.18 8.66 -33.28
N TYR A 80 -16.25 8.37 -32.37
CA TYR A 80 -14.88 7.98 -32.68
C TYR A 80 -14.61 6.49 -32.45
N ALA A 81 -15.60 5.74 -31.95
CA ALA A 81 -15.49 4.30 -31.78
C ALA A 81 -15.86 3.61 -33.09
N LYS A 82 -14.86 3.09 -33.80
CA LYS A 82 -15.02 2.10 -34.87
C LYS A 82 -15.06 0.69 -34.28
#